data_AF-A0A447UKP0-F1
#
_entry.id   AF-A0A447UKP0-F1
#
_cell.length_a   1.000
_cell.length_b   1.000
_cell.length_c   1.000
_cell.angle_alpha   90.00
_cell.angle_beta   90.00
_cell.angle_gamma   90.00
#
_symmetry.space_group_name_H-M   'P 1'
#
loop_
_entity.id
_entity.type
_entity.pdbx_description
1 polymer ?
#
loop_
_entity_poly.entity_id
_entity_poly.type
_entity_poly.pdbx_seq_one_letter_code
_entity_poly.pdbx_strand_id
1 'polypeptide(L)'
;MVISCRRISAKRTETLNWLFWLQGAAPFLGGGFGHFYNYAPVKIEYAINRFTMEAKRLLDVLDKQLARHPYVAGDEYTIADMAVWPWFGSVVLGNVYDAAEFLDAGSYKHVQRWAKEIAERPAVKRGRIVNRTNGPLNEQLHERHDASDFDTQTEDKRQS
;
A
#
# COMPACT_ATOMS: atom_id res chain seq x y z
N MET A 1 42.21 7.97 -19.09
CA MET A 1 41.16 8.35 -18.13
C MET A 1 39.85 7.71 -18.58
N VAL A 2 39.53 6.51 -18.09
CA VAL A 2 38.28 5.83 -18.42
C VAL A 2 37.26 6.24 -17.38
N ILE A 3 36.23 6.98 -17.78
CA ILE A 3 35.09 7.29 -16.93
C ILE A 3 34.43 5.95 -16.62
N SER A 4 34.60 5.46 -15.39
CA SER A 4 33.85 4.33 -14.86
C SER A 4 32.40 4.77 -14.72
N CYS A 5 31.61 4.58 -15.77
CA CYS A 5 30.16 4.65 -15.68
C CYS A 5 29.73 3.51 -14.75
N ARG A 6 29.41 3.82 -13.49
CA ARG A 6 28.80 2.86 -12.56
C ARG A 6 27.51 2.36 -13.20
N ARG A 7 27.55 1.17 -13.81
CA ARG A 7 26.37 0.51 -14.35
C ARG A 7 25.35 0.38 -13.22
N ILE A 8 24.14 0.87 -13.44
CA ILE A 8 23.02 0.63 -12.54
C ILE A 8 22.78 -0.88 -12.50
N SER A 9 22.81 -1.48 -11.31
CA SER A 9 22.51 -2.90 -11.14
C SER A 9 21.09 -3.20 -11.63
N ALA A 10 20.89 -4.33 -12.29
CA ALA A 10 19.58 -4.76 -12.78
C ALA A 10 18.51 -4.75 -11.66
N LYS A 11 18.87 -5.19 -10.45
CA LYS A 11 17.99 -5.14 -9.26
C LYS A 11 17.55 -3.73 -8.89
N ARG A 12 18.46 -2.74 -9.03
CA ARG A 12 18.15 -1.33 -8.76
C ARG A 12 17.17 -0.79 -9.79
N THR A 13 17.38 -1.09 -11.07
CA THR A 13 16.44 -0.68 -12.12
C THR A 13 15.07 -1.31 -11.88
N GLU A 14 15.00 -2.59 -11.54
CA GLU A 14 13.72 -3.27 -11.27
C GLU A 14 12.98 -2.67 -10.07
N THR A 15 13.71 -2.33 -9.00
CA THR A 15 13.13 -1.59 -7.87
C THR A 15 12.52 -0.27 -8.31
N LEU A 16 13.22 0.47 -9.19
CA LEU A 16 12.72 1.75 -9.69
C LEU A 16 11.52 1.56 -10.63
N ASN A 17 11.49 0.51 -11.46
CA ASN A 17 10.34 0.20 -12.31
C ASN A 17 9.06 0.08 -11.47
N TRP A 18 9.10 -0.70 -10.39
CA TRP A 18 7.94 -0.87 -9.50
C TRP A 18 7.61 0.37 -8.68
N LEU A 19 8.63 1.13 -8.24
CA LEU A 19 8.41 2.40 -7.55
C LEU A 19 7.68 3.40 -8.46
N PHE A 20 8.13 3.58 -9.69
CA PHE A 20 7.48 4.50 -10.64
C PHE A 20 6.13 3.95 -11.13
N TRP A 21 5.97 2.63 -11.27
CA TRP A 21 4.68 2.02 -11.52
C TRP A 21 3.67 2.42 -10.44
N LEU A 22 4.05 2.37 -9.15
CA LEU A 22 3.16 2.78 -8.07
C LEU A 22 2.76 4.25 -8.18
N GLN A 23 3.71 5.14 -8.45
CA GLN A 23 3.41 6.57 -8.59
C GLN A 23 2.44 6.86 -9.73
N GLY A 24 2.47 6.07 -10.80
CA GLY A 24 1.49 6.15 -11.89
C GLY A 24 0.16 5.43 -11.61
N ALA A 25 0.18 4.38 -10.79
CA ALA A 25 -0.97 3.53 -10.50
C ALA A 25 -1.86 4.07 -9.37
N ALA A 26 -1.26 4.58 -8.29
CA ALA A 26 -1.99 5.07 -7.11
C ALA A 26 -3.03 6.16 -7.43
N PRO A 27 -2.82 7.10 -8.39
CA PRO A 27 -3.86 8.05 -8.79
C PRO A 27 -5.15 7.39 -9.31
N PHE A 28 -5.07 6.25 -10.00
CA PHE A 28 -6.25 5.52 -10.44
C PHE A 28 -6.97 4.82 -9.28
N LEU A 29 -6.22 4.32 -8.30
CA LEU A 29 -6.81 3.68 -7.12
C LEU A 29 -7.44 4.69 -6.16
N GLY A 30 -6.76 5.79 -5.85
CA GLY A 30 -7.26 6.81 -4.91
C GLY A 30 -8.15 7.86 -5.57
N GLY A 31 -7.61 8.58 -6.55
CA GLY A 31 -8.30 9.68 -7.24
C GLY A 31 -9.36 9.23 -8.25
N GLY A 32 -9.25 7.99 -8.74
CA GLY A 32 -10.28 7.32 -9.53
C GLY A 32 -11.22 6.51 -8.64
N PHE A 33 -10.86 5.26 -8.37
CA PHE A 33 -11.72 4.31 -7.71
C PHE A 33 -12.18 4.81 -6.33
N GLY A 34 -11.27 5.15 -5.43
CA GLY A 34 -11.58 5.62 -4.08
C GLY A 34 -12.48 6.84 -4.08
N HIS A 35 -12.23 7.82 -4.96
CA HIS A 35 -13.09 9.00 -5.09
C HIS A 35 -14.52 8.63 -5.51
N PHE A 36 -14.69 7.98 -6.67
CA PHE A 36 -16.02 7.70 -7.21
C PHE A 36 -16.79 6.62 -6.42
N TYR A 37 -16.09 5.66 -5.82
CA TYR A 37 -16.69 4.60 -5.02
C TYR A 37 -17.05 5.08 -3.60
N ASN A 38 -16.14 5.78 -2.91
CA ASN A 38 -16.31 6.07 -1.48
C ASN A 38 -16.73 7.53 -1.19
N TYR A 39 -16.13 8.51 -1.86
CA TYR A 39 -16.26 9.92 -1.46
C TYR A 39 -17.29 10.73 -2.26
N ALA A 40 -17.48 10.44 -3.55
CA ALA A 40 -18.32 11.24 -4.41
C ALA A 40 -19.78 11.26 -3.91
N PRO A 41 -20.44 12.44 -3.87
CA PRO A 41 -21.80 12.56 -3.33
C PRO A 41 -22.86 11.91 -4.23
N VAL A 42 -22.51 11.58 -5.48
CA VAL A 42 -23.38 10.91 -6.45
C VAL A 42 -22.65 9.67 -6.99
N LYS A 43 -23.35 8.54 -7.05
CA LYS A 43 -22.81 7.30 -7.63
C LYS A 43 -22.95 7.34 -9.15
N ILE A 44 -21.82 7.56 -9.82
CA ILE A 44 -21.73 7.62 -11.28
C ILE A 44 -21.27 6.27 -11.79
N GLU A 45 -22.21 5.43 -12.24
CA GLU A 45 -21.97 4.05 -12.66
C GLU A 45 -20.79 3.93 -13.65
N TYR A 46 -20.76 4.76 -14.69
CA TYR A 46 -19.67 4.75 -15.68
C TYR A 46 -18.29 4.97 -15.05
N ALA A 47 -18.18 5.95 -14.14
CA ALA A 47 -16.91 6.28 -13.50
C ALA A 47 -16.47 5.17 -12.53
N ILE A 48 -17.42 4.65 -11.73
CA ILE A 48 -17.17 3.53 -10.81
C ILE A 48 -16.70 2.31 -11.61
N ASN A 49 -17.42 1.92 -12.67
CA ASN A 49 -17.06 0.76 -13.49
C ASN A 49 -15.67 0.92 -14.13
N ARG A 50 -15.37 2.10 -14.70
CA ARG A 50 -14.07 2.39 -15.31
C ARG A 50 -12.92 2.20 -14.32
N PHE A 51 -13.01 2.86 -13.17
CA PHE A 51 -11.89 2.86 -12.21
C PHE A 51 -11.82 1.58 -11.39
N THR A 52 -12.94 0.89 -11.18
CA THR A 52 -12.96 -0.46 -10.59
C THR A 52 -12.24 -1.45 -11.50
N MET A 53 -12.52 -1.41 -12.81
CA MET A 53 -11.84 -2.26 -13.78
C MET A 53 -10.33 -2.04 -13.77
N GLU A 54 -9.89 -0.78 -13.72
CA GLU A 54 -8.46 -0.46 -13.63
C GLU A 54 -7.84 -0.87 -12.29
N ALA A 55 -8.52 -0.66 -11.16
CA ALA A 55 -8.05 -1.11 -9.85
C ALA A 55 -7.86 -2.63 -9.81
N LYS A 56 -8.81 -3.40 -10.35
CA LYS A 56 -8.71 -4.86 -10.48
C LYS A 56 -7.57 -5.28 -11.42
N ARG A 57 -7.37 -4.57 -12.54
CA ARG A 57 -6.24 -4.82 -13.45
C ARG A 57 -4.88 -4.59 -12.77
N LEU A 58 -4.75 -3.53 -11.98
CA LEU A 58 -3.53 -3.23 -11.23
C LEU A 58 -3.27 -4.27 -10.14
N LEU A 59 -4.32 -4.73 -9.44
CA LEU A 59 -4.24 -5.85 -8.51
C LEU A 59 -3.81 -7.15 -9.21
N ASP A 60 -4.33 -7.45 -10.40
CA ASP A 60 -3.94 -8.63 -11.18
C ASP A 60 -2.48 -8.58 -11.65
N VAL A 61 -1.98 -7.40 -12.07
CA VAL A 61 -0.56 -7.20 -12.38
C VAL A 61 0.32 -7.52 -11.15
N LEU A 62 -0.07 -6.98 -9.99
CA LEU A 62 0.66 -7.18 -8.74
C LEU A 62 0.60 -8.66 -8.28
N ASP A 63 -0.55 -9.31 -8.39
CA ASP A 63 -0.76 -10.71 -7.99
C ASP A 63 0.10 -11.65 -8.84
N LYS A 64 0.13 -11.44 -10.16
CA LYS A 64 0.99 -12.21 -11.08
C LYS A 64 2.48 -12.01 -10.81
N GLN A 65 2.90 -10.81 -10.40
CA GLN A 65 4.27 -10.55 -10.02
C GLN A 65 4.64 -11.30 -8.73
N LEU A 66 3.78 -11.20 -7.71
CA LEU A 66 3.97 -11.83 -6.40
C LEU A 66 3.72 -13.35 -6.40
N ALA A 67 3.17 -13.89 -7.49
CA ALA A 67 3.15 -15.33 -7.73
C ALA A 67 4.55 -15.90 -7.98
N ARG A 68 5.46 -15.07 -8.52
CA ARG A 68 6.81 -15.49 -8.92
C ARG A 68 7.91 -15.00 -7.99
N HIS A 69 7.63 -13.97 -7.19
CA HIS A 69 8.59 -13.33 -6.31
C HIS A 69 8.01 -13.15 -4.90
N PRO A 70 8.84 -13.18 -3.84
CA PRO A 70 8.36 -12.88 -2.49
C PRO A 70 8.02 -11.40 -2.30
N TYR A 71 8.73 -10.49 -2.96
CA TYR A 71 8.54 -9.04 -2.91
C TYR A 71 8.36 -8.46 -4.32
N VAL A 72 7.88 -7.21 -4.43
CA VAL A 72 7.48 -6.66 -5.74
C VAL A 72 8.64 -6.59 -6.74
N ALA A 73 9.84 -6.28 -6.27
CA ALA A 73 11.02 -6.11 -7.12
C ALA A 73 11.98 -7.33 -7.14
N GLY A 74 11.56 -8.46 -6.57
CA GLY A 74 12.35 -9.69 -6.53
C GLY A 74 12.39 -10.35 -5.15
N ASP A 75 13.56 -10.86 -4.77
CA ASP A 75 13.75 -11.71 -3.59
C ASP A 75 13.89 -10.94 -2.26
N GLU A 76 14.09 -9.63 -2.33
CA GLU A 76 14.41 -8.78 -1.19
C GLU A 76 13.35 -7.67 -1.02
N TYR A 77 13.05 -7.33 0.23
CA TYR A 77 12.16 -6.22 0.56
C TYR A 77 12.81 -4.88 0.23
N THR A 78 12.13 -4.03 -0.53
CA THR A 78 12.67 -2.75 -1.00
C THR A 78 11.74 -1.57 -0.74
N ILE A 79 12.17 -0.36 -1.14
CA ILE A 79 11.31 0.82 -1.14
C ILE A 79 10.10 0.69 -2.08
N ALA A 80 10.13 -0.20 -3.07
CA ALA A 80 8.98 -0.47 -3.92
C ALA A 80 7.84 -1.10 -3.09
N ASP A 81 8.15 -2.07 -2.22
CA ASP A 81 7.18 -2.67 -1.31
C ASP A 81 6.61 -1.62 -0.34
N MET A 82 7.48 -0.77 0.21
CA MET A 82 7.08 0.34 1.10
C MET A 82 6.11 1.31 0.42
N ALA A 83 6.28 1.56 -0.88
CA ALA A 83 5.42 2.46 -1.65
C ALA A 83 4.08 1.80 -2.02
N VAL A 84 4.11 0.52 -2.42
CA VAL A 84 2.93 -0.22 -2.90
C VAL A 84 2.03 -0.65 -1.74
N TRP A 85 2.61 -1.07 -0.61
CA TRP A 85 1.87 -1.69 0.50
C TRP A 85 0.81 -0.79 1.14
N PRO A 86 1.07 0.51 1.45
CA PRO A 86 0.05 1.38 2.01
C PRO A 86 -1.19 1.58 1.12
N TRP A 87 -1.07 1.30 -0.18
CA TRP A 87 -2.17 1.37 -1.15
C TRP A 87 -2.81 0.00 -1.38
N PHE A 88 -2.08 -0.89 -2.07
CA PHE A 88 -2.62 -2.18 -2.51
C PHE A 88 -2.67 -3.20 -1.38
N GLY A 89 -1.74 -3.15 -0.43
CA GLY A 89 -1.81 -3.97 0.77
C GLY A 89 -2.99 -3.56 1.65
N SER A 90 -3.15 -2.26 1.89
CA SER A 90 -4.28 -1.72 2.67
C SER A 90 -5.64 -2.05 2.06
N VAL A 91 -5.81 -1.96 0.74
CA VAL A 91 -7.11 -2.25 0.11
C VAL A 91 -7.46 -3.73 0.21
N VAL A 92 -6.51 -4.66 -0.01
CA VAL A 92 -6.83 -6.09 0.08
C VAL A 92 -7.01 -6.58 1.51
N LEU A 93 -6.41 -5.89 2.49
CA LEU A 93 -6.61 -6.15 3.91
C LEU A 93 -7.86 -5.45 4.48
N GLY A 94 -8.63 -4.73 3.67
CA GLY A 94 -9.87 -4.07 4.10
C GLY A 94 -9.67 -2.80 4.94
N ASN A 95 -8.47 -2.21 4.92
CA ASN A 95 -8.15 -1.04 5.75
C ASN A 95 -8.53 0.31 5.10
N VAL A 96 -9.03 0.32 3.87
CA VAL A 96 -9.35 1.55 3.14
C VAL A 96 -10.57 1.37 2.22
N TYR A 97 -11.37 2.44 2.12
CA TYR A 97 -12.56 2.57 1.27
C TYR A 97 -13.69 1.56 1.48
N ASP A 98 -13.59 0.64 2.45
CA ASP A 98 -14.53 -0.48 2.62
C ASP A 98 -14.79 -1.23 1.29
N ALA A 99 -13.69 -1.46 0.55
CA ALA A 99 -13.73 -1.88 -0.85
C ALA A 99 -13.27 -3.32 -1.09
N ALA A 100 -12.80 -4.02 -0.05
CA ALA A 100 -12.18 -5.34 -0.20
C ALA A 100 -13.14 -6.36 -0.81
N GLU A 101 -14.39 -6.40 -0.33
CA GLU A 101 -15.42 -7.29 -0.89
C GLU A 101 -15.75 -6.91 -2.34
N PHE A 102 -16.00 -5.62 -2.60
CA PHE A 102 -16.37 -5.11 -3.92
C PHE A 102 -15.30 -5.37 -5.00
N LEU A 103 -14.03 -5.25 -4.63
CA LEU A 103 -12.90 -5.54 -5.52
C LEU A 103 -12.58 -7.03 -5.65
N ASP A 104 -13.28 -7.90 -4.91
CA ASP A 104 -12.96 -9.32 -4.78
C ASP A 104 -11.52 -9.52 -4.32
N ALA A 105 -11.11 -8.79 -3.27
CA ALA A 105 -9.76 -8.79 -2.74
C ALA A 105 -9.28 -10.18 -2.30
N GLY A 106 -10.21 -11.08 -1.97
CA GLY A 106 -9.93 -12.46 -1.59
C GLY A 106 -9.40 -13.31 -2.75
N SER A 107 -9.62 -12.93 -4.01
CA SER A 107 -9.16 -13.71 -5.16
C SER A 107 -7.66 -13.52 -5.47
N TYR A 108 -7.07 -12.37 -5.11
CA TYR A 108 -5.65 -12.07 -5.28
C TYR A 108 -4.79 -12.71 -4.16
N LYS A 109 -4.60 -14.03 -4.25
CA LYS A 109 -3.94 -14.84 -3.19
C LYS A 109 -2.51 -14.40 -2.90
N HIS A 110 -1.75 -14.00 -3.91
CA HIS A 110 -0.35 -13.63 -3.76
C HIS A 110 -0.20 -12.24 -3.18
N VAL A 111 -1.08 -11.31 -3.56
CA VAL A 111 -1.18 -9.98 -2.91
C VAL A 111 -1.56 -10.13 -1.45
N GLN A 112 -2.55 -10.98 -1.12
CA GLN A 112 -2.95 -11.26 0.26
C GLN A 112 -1.78 -11.79 1.11
N ARG A 113 -1.02 -12.75 0.58
CA ARG A 113 0.16 -13.31 1.25
C ARG A 113 1.19 -12.24 1.54
N TRP A 114 1.60 -11.49 0.52
CA TRP A 114 2.59 -10.42 0.63
C TRP A 114 2.13 -9.29 1.57
N ALA A 115 0.86 -8.91 1.49
CA ALA A 115 0.31 -7.85 2.32
C ALA A 115 0.34 -8.23 3.81
N LYS A 116 -0.01 -9.47 4.15
CA LYS A 116 0.04 -9.98 5.54
C LYS A 116 1.48 -10.07 6.05
N GLU A 117 2.39 -10.63 5.25
CA GLU A 117 3.81 -10.75 5.60
C GLU A 117 4.43 -9.38 5.92
N ILE A 118 4.15 -8.36 5.10
CA ILE A 118 4.64 -7.00 5.36
C ILE A 118 3.94 -6.37 6.57
N ALA A 119 2.65 -6.60 6.78
CA ALA A 119 1.90 -6.09 7.93
C ALA A 119 2.48 -6.57 9.27
N GLU A 120 3.09 -7.76 9.28
CA GLU A 120 3.67 -8.36 10.48
C GLU A 120 4.99 -7.71 10.91
N ARG A 121 5.68 -7.01 10.00
CA ARG A 121 6.99 -6.39 10.24
C ARG A 121 6.88 -5.34 11.36
N PRO A 122 7.73 -5.39 12.41
CA PRO A 122 7.67 -4.43 13.53
C PRO A 122 7.77 -2.97 13.10
N ALA A 123 8.59 -2.68 12.09
CA ALA A 123 8.72 -1.32 11.55
C ALA A 123 7.45 -0.83 10.83
N VAL A 124 6.72 -1.73 10.15
CA VAL A 124 5.46 -1.40 9.46
C VAL A 124 4.35 -1.17 10.49
N LYS A 125 4.27 -2.02 11.53
CA LYS A 125 3.34 -1.83 12.65
C LYS A 125 3.50 -0.47 13.33
N ARG A 126 4.74 -0.05 13.58
CA ARG A 126 5.03 1.29 14.15
C ARG A 126 4.79 2.41 13.14
N GLY A 127 5.29 2.27 11.92
CA GLY A 127 5.21 3.34 10.91
C GLY A 127 3.79 3.68 10.49
N ARG A 128 2.90 2.67 10.36
CA ARG A 128 1.53 2.86 9.87
C ARG A 128 0.60 3.64 10.80
N ILE A 129 1.01 3.88 12.05
CA ILE A 129 0.18 4.56 13.05
C ILE A 129 0.63 6.01 13.30
N VAL A 130 1.81 6.39 12.80
CA VAL A 130 2.31 7.77 12.91
C VAL A 130 1.46 8.70 12.03
N ASN A 131 1.06 9.84 12.59
CA ASN A 131 0.15 10.83 12.02
C ASN A 131 -1.24 10.30 11.66
N ARG A 132 -1.62 9.14 12.20
CA ARG A 132 -2.92 8.52 11.92
C ARG A 132 -3.96 8.98 12.93
N THR A 133 -5.12 9.43 12.44
CA THR A 133 -6.25 9.97 13.23
C THR A 133 -7.55 9.18 13.05
N ASN A 134 -7.45 7.96 12.50
CA ASN A 134 -8.59 7.09 12.23
C ASN A 134 -8.28 5.62 12.58
N GLY A 135 -9.33 4.80 12.68
CA GLY A 135 -9.21 3.40 13.09
C GLY A 135 -9.18 3.22 14.61
N PRO A 136 -8.70 2.08 15.13
CA PRO A 136 -8.58 1.84 16.57
C PRO A 136 -7.65 2.86 17.26
N LEU A 137 -8.00 3.32 18.46
CA LEU A 137 -7.21 4.35 19.19
C LEU A 137 -5.79 3.89 19.54
N ASN A 138 -5.61 2.59 19.81
CA ASN A 138 -4.29 1.99 20.03
C ASN A 138 -3.43 1.88 18.76
N GLU A 139 -3.99 2.20 17.59
CA GLU A 139 -3.30 2.29 16.31
C GLU A 139 -3.20 3.74 15.80
N GLN A 140 -3.27 4.71 16.71
CA GLN A 140 -3.15 6.14 16.39
C GLN A 140 -2.05 6.76 17.22
N LEU A 141 -1.06 7.36 16.55
CA LEU A 141 -0.04 8.22 17.13
C LEU A 141 -0.01 9.52 16.34
N HIS A 142 -0.70 10.56 16.84
CA HIS A 142 -0.90 11.81 16.08
C HIS A 142 0.41 12.52 15.69
N GLU A 143 1.40 12.46 16.57
CA GLU A 143 2.74 13.02 16.31
C GLU A 143 3.79 12.10 16.90
N ARG A 144 4.97 12.05 16.28
CA ARG A 144 6.12 11.32 16.77
C ARG A 144 7.33 12.25 16.82
N HIS A 145 7.87 12.45 18.01
CA HIS A 145 9.05 13.24 18.30
C HIS A 145 10.18 12.40 18.94
N ASP A 146 9.83 11.29 19.59
CA ASP A 146 10.76 10.32 20.20
C ASP A 146 10.37 8.85 19.90
N ALA A 147 11.24 7.88 20.20
CA ALA A 147 10.90 6.46 20.09
C ALA A 147 9.95 6.00 21.22
N SER A 148 10.04 6.60 22.40
CA SER A 148 9.18 6.30 23.57
C SER A 148 7.72 6.72 23.40
N ASP A 149 7.40 7.52 22.37
CA ASP A 149 6.03 7.95 22.07
C ASP A 149 5.09 6.76 21.77
N PHE A 150 5.61 5.66 21.22
CA PHE A 150 4.81 4.44 20.99
C PHE A 150 4.30 3.81 22.30
N ASP A 151 5.07 3.98 23.38
CA ASP A 151 4.75 3.38 24.68
C ASP A 151 3.84 4.28 25.52
N THR A 152 3.82 5.59 25.25
CA THR A 152 3.21 6.58 26.16
C THR A 152 2.22 7.54 25.51
N GLN A 153 2.26 7.75 24.19
CA GLN A 153 1.55 8.83 23.49
C GLN A 153 0.53 8.34 22.46
N THR A 154 0.25 7.04 22.38
CA THR A 154 -0.85 6.54 21.53
C THR A 154 -2.20 7.04 22.06
N GLU A 155 -3.16 7.22 21.17
CA GLU A 155 -4.39 7.93 21.49
C GLU A 155 -5.25 7.23 22.57
N ASP A 156 -5.18 5.90 22.65
CA ASP A 156 -5.80 5.12 23.73
C ASP A 156 -5.26 5.46 25.14
N LYS A 157 -4.01 5.93 25.24
CA LYS A 157 -3.37 6.33 26.50
C LYS A 157 -3.60 7.80 26.86
N ARG A 158 -4.10 8.61 25.92
CA ARG A 158 -4.41 10.03 26.14
C ARG A 158 -5.84 10.28 26.59
N GLN A 159 -6.72 9.33 26.30
CA GLN A 159 -8.14 9.40 26.68
C GLN A 159 -8.45 8.66 28.00
N SER A 160 -7.44 8.05 28.62
CA SER A 160 -7.51 7.36 29.93
C SER A 160 -7.24 8.27 31.10
#